data_AF-A0A7S2XX89-F1
#
_entry.id   AF-A0A7S2XX89-F1
#
_cell.length_a   1.000
_cell.length_b   1.000
_cell.length_c   1.000
_cell.angle_alpha   90.00
_cell.angle_beta   90.00
_cell.angle_gamma   90.00
#
_symmetry.space_group_name_H-M   'P 1'
#
loop_
_entity.id
_entity.type
_entity.pdbx_description
1 polymer ?
#
loop_
_entity_poly.entity_id
_entity_poly.type
_entity_poly.pdbx_seq_one_letter_code
_entity_poly.pdbx_strand_id
1 'polypeptide(L)'
;RQDGEEEEAVIVTRSGKCSQAPLALGDLVCVTDFSRDRWTCKYEAPCGSSKSEAGGEVLPTSDTPLCWLALKGGRYLQHHHHQLERPPGWTDMPRVALHGHALEDGVLARQAGIPVSVTATECSTPEDYDAMVDLFSRYSYPEHKVFVRLGHGFFILGSSVEETLALFREQIVPLLS
;
A
#
# COMPACT_ATOMS: atom_id res chain seq x y z
N ARG A 1 -23.57 -17.39 14.67
CA ARG A 1 -22.10 -17.32 14.69
C ARG A 1 -21.60 -18.66 14.14
N GLN A 2 -21.45 -18.71 12.83
CA GLN A 2 -20.93 -19.84 12.05
C GLN A 2 -19.69 -19.29 11.35
N ASP A 3 -18.61 -20.06 11.43
CA ASP A 3 -17.31 -19.94 10.77
C ASP A 3 -16.59 -18.60 10.90
N GLY A 4 -15.60 -18.60 11.79
CA GLY A 4 -14.68 -17.48 12.02
C GLY A 4 -13.74 -17.30 10.84
N GLU A 5 -14.21 -16.62 9.80
CA GLU A 5 -13.34 -15.81 8.96
C GLU A 5 -12.80 -14.70 9.87
N GLU A 6 -11.53 -14.80 10.28
CA GLU A 6 -10.84 -13.64 10.83
C GLU A 6 -10.98 -12.52 9.79
N GLU A 7 -11.71 -11.46 10.12
CA GLU A 7 -11.85 -10.29 9.25
C GLU A 7 -10.43 -9.76 8.99
N GLU A 8 -9.95 -10.04 7.78
CA GLU A 8 -8.55 -9.94 7.44
C GLU A 8 -8.21 -8.44 7.29
N ALA A 9 -7.72 -7.81 8.36
CA ALA A 9 -7.45 -6.37 8.39
C ALA A 9 -6.10 -5.99 7.74
N VAL A 10 -5.91 -4.70 7.47
CA VAL A 10 -4.63 -4.08 7.06
C VAL A 10 -4.17 -3.11 8.14
N ILE A 11 -2.98 -3.33 8.68
CA ILE A 11 -2.36 -2.41 9.63
C ILE A 11 -1.56 -1.37 8.85
N VAL A 12 -1.90 -0.09 9.04
CA VAL A 12 -1.22 1.04 8.41
C VAL A 12 -0.68 2.01 9.45
N THR A 13 0.23 2.89 9.06
CA THR A 13 0.62 4.03 9.89
C THR A 13 -0.49 5.06 9.96
N ARG A 14 -0.56 5.81 11.05
CA ARG A 14 -1.46 6.96 11.18
C ARG A 14 -1.02 8.12 10.29
N SER A 15 -1.98 8.90 9.82
CA SER A 15 -1.72 10.15 9.11
C SER A 15 -0.95 11.15 9.98
N GLY A 16 -0.05 11.91 9.34
CA GLY A 16 0.76 12.94 10.00
C GLY A 16 1.85 12.41 10.93
N LYS A 17 2.09 11.10 11.00
CA LYS A 17 3.25 10.57 11.72
C LYS A 17 4.55 11.00 11.05
N CYS A 18 5.47 11.54 11.86
CA CYS A 18 6.84 11.81 11.42
C CYS A 18 7.57 10.49 11.11
N SER A 19 8.09 10.36 9.89
CA SER A 19 8.84 9.19 9.43
C SER A 19 10.18 8.98 10.13
N GLN A 20 10.74 10.02 10.76
CA GLN A 20 12.00 9.95 11.51
C GLN A 20 11.83 9.50 12.96
N ALA A 21 10.60 9.54 13.49
CA ALA A 21 10.31 9.11 14.85
C ALA A 21 10.13 7.58 14.91
N PRO A 22 10.63 6.89 15.95
CA PRO A 22 10.37 5.47 16.14
C PRO A 22 8.88 5.15 16.06
N LEU A 23 8.55 3.99 15.48
CA LEU A 23 7.17 3.51 15.38
C LEU A 23 6.73 3.00 16.75
N ALA A 24 5.65 3.56 17.30
CA ALA A 24 4.99 3.05 18.50
C ALA A 24 3.63 2.43 18.15
N LEU A 25 3.04 1.64 19.07
CA LEU A 25 1.74 1.02 18.83
C LEU A 25 0.64 2.07 18.57
N GLY A 26 0.67 3.21 19.26
CA GLY A 26 -0.27 4.32 19.07
C GLY A 26 -0.18 5.02 17.70
N ASP A 27 0.80 4.64 16.88
CA ASP A 27 0.98 5.17 15.54
C ASP A 27 0.42 4.28 14.45
N LEU A 28 -0.18 3.16 14.83
CA LEU A 28 -0.78 2.20 13.92
C LEU A 28 -2.28 2.40 13.88
N VAL A 29 -2.90 2.04 12.77
CA VAL A 29 -4.36 2.01 12.61
C VAL A 29 -4.72 0.71 11.93
N CYS A 30 -5.73 0.02 12.45
CA CYS A 30 -6.21 -1.24 11.90
C CYS A 30 -7.37 -0.94 10.93
N VAL A 31 -7.12 -0.99 9.63
CA VAL A 31 -8.15 -0.78 8.60
C VAL A 31 -8.83 -2.12 8.33
N THR A 32 -10.15 -2.18 8.51
CA THR A 32 -10.94 -3.42 8.39
C THR A 32 -11.73 -3.49 7.09
N ASP A 33 -11.97 -2.35 6.43
CA ASP A 33 -12.69 -2.28 5.17
C ASP A 33 -12.30 -1.02 4.38
N PHE A 34 -12.31 -1.09 3.04
CA PHE A 34 -12.15 0.05 2.16
C PHE A 34 -13.14 -0.03 0.98
N SER A 35 -13.88 1.06 0.77
CA SER A 35 -14.86 1.20 -0.30
C SER A 35 -14.33 2.14 -1.38
N ARG A 36 -13.99 1.58 -2.54
CA ARG A 36 -13.55 2.33 -3.73
C ARG A 36 -14.59 3.35 -4.20
N ASP A 37 -15.86 2.95 -4.27
CA ASP A 37 -16.96 3.80 -4.78
C ASP A 37 -17.22 5.02 -3.89
N ARG A 38 -17.17 4.81 -2.57
CA ARG A 38 -17.39 5.89 -1.59
C ARG A 38 -16.11 6.62 -1.22
N TRP A 39 -14.96 6.05 -1.55
CA TRP A 39 -13.64 6.51 -1.15
C TRP A 39 -13.49 6.66 0.38
N THR A 40 -13.98 5.67 1.13
CA THR A 40 -13.98 5.66 2.59
C THR A 40 -13.48 4.33 3.12
N CYS A 41 -12.84 4.33 4.30
CA CYS A 41 -12.46 3.11 5.01
C CYS A 41 -13.15 3.01 6.37
N LYS A 42 -13.27 1.78 6.88
CA LYS A 42 -13.56 1.51 8.30
C LYS A 42 -12.25 1.12 8.97
N TYR A 43 -12.05 1.61 10.19
CA TYR A 43 -10.82 1.33 10.92
C TYR A 43 -11.02 1.41 12.43
N GLU A 44 -10.08 0.80 13.14
CA GLU A 44 -9.97 0.80 14.60
C GLU A 44 -8.63 1.41 15.00
N ALA A 45 -8.67 2.35 15.95
CA ALA A 45 -7.47 2.87 16.58
C ALA A 45 -7.00 1.91 17.69
N PRO A 46 -5.69 1.67 17.85
CA PRO A 46 -5.12 0.60 18.68
C PRO A 46 -5.37 0.71 20.19
N CYS A 47 -6.05 1.75 20.66
CA CYS A 47 -6.41 1.95 22.06
C CYS A 47 -7.90 2.28 22.27
N GLY A 48 -8.76 2.09 21.25
CA GLY A 48 -10.17 2.51 21.30
C GLY A 48 -10.39 4.03 21.39
N SER A 49 -9.30 4.81 21.45
CA SER A 49 -9.34 6.27 21.41
C SER A 49 -9.33 6.74 19.95
N SER A 50 -10.42 7.38 19.53
CA SER A 50 -10.47 8.13 18.27
C SER A 50 -9.64 9.42 18.32
N LYS A 51 -8.98 9.73 19.44
CA LYS A 51 -8.15 10.93 19.62
C LYS A 51 -6.69 10.59 19.92
N SER A 52 -5.80 11.29 19.24
CA SER A 52 -4.36 11.33 19.52
C SER A 52 -4.08 12.03 20.84
N GLU A 53 -2.87 11.86 21.39
CA GLU A 53 -2.42 12.58 22.59
C GLU A 53 -2.46 14.11 22.43
N ALA A 54 -2.40 14.61 21.19
CA ALA A 54 -2.53 16.02 20.83
C ALA A 54 -4.00 16.47 20.64
N GLY A 55 -4.99 15.61 20.89
CA GLY A 55 -6.41 15.92 20.84
C GLY A 55 -7.07 15.87 19.45
N GLY A 56 -6.30 15.65 18.38
CA GLY A 56 -6.80 15.46 17.01
C GLY A 56 -7.26 14.03 16.73
N GLU A 57 -8.12 13.85 15.73
CA GLU A 57 -8.64 12.53 15.33
C GLU A 57 -7.50 11.60 14.86
N VAL A 58 -7.54 10.33 15.28
CA VAL A 58 -6.62 9.30 14.78
C VAL A 58 -7.15 8.82 13.44
N LEU A 59 -6.47 9.23 12.37
CA LEU A 59 -6.79 8.82 11.01
C LEU A 59 -5.72 7.87 10.48
N PRO A 60 -6.09 6.86 9.67
CA PRO A 60 -5.10 6.08 8.94
C PRO A 60 -4.37 6.94 7.90
N THR A 61 -3.22 6.50 7.41
CA THR A 61 -2.47 7.18 6.34
C THR A 61 -3.36 7.44 5.11
N SER A 62 -3.12 8.56 4.41
CA SER A 62 -3.79 8.86 3.14
C SER A 62 -3.54 7.78 2.07
N ASP A 63 -2.46 7.01 2.19
CA ASP A 63 -2.13 5.91 1.28
C ASP A 63 -2.94 4.63 1.55
N THR A 64 -3.88 4.65 2.49
CA THR A 64 -4.75 3.50 2.80
C THR A 64 -5.38 2.86 1.57
N PRO A 65 -5.93 3.60 0.59
CA PRO A 65 -6.48 3.00 -0.63
C PRO A 65 -5.47 2.15 -1.39
N LEU A 66 -4.21 2.61 -1.49
CA LEU A 66 -3.15 1.92 -2.23
C LEU A 66 -2.56 0.76 -1.44
N CYS A 67 -2.38 0.91 -0.12
CA CYS A 67 -2.02 -0.20 0.77
C CYS A 67 -3.07 -1.31 0.74
N TRP A 68 -4.35 -0.94 0.76
CA TRP A 68 -5.46 -1.86 0.63
C TRP A 68 -5.46 -2.58 -0.73
N LEU A 69 -5.29 -1.82 -1.82
CA LEU A 69 -5.13 -2.40 -3.15
C LEU A 69 -4.01 -3.44 -3.20
N ALA A 70 -2.82 -3.08 -2.71
CA ALA A 70 -1.65 -3.95 -2.77
C ALA A 70 -1.77 -5.21 -1.90
N LEU A 71 -2.24 -5.08 -0.66
CA LEU A 71 -2.22 -6.15 0.33
C LEU A 71 -3.46 -7.04 0.31
N LYS A 72 -4.59 -6.50 -0.13
CA LYS A 72 -5.85 -7.23 -0.27
C LYS A 72 -6.24 -7.48 -1.71
N GLY A 73 -5.35 -7.17 -2.66
CA GLY A 73 -5.62 -7.29 -4.09
C GLY A 73 -6.83 -6.47 -4.49
N GLY A 74 -7.02 -5.32 -3.83
CA GLY A 74 -8.27 -4.60 -3.66
C GLY A 74 -9.26 -4.88 -4.77
N ARG A 75 -10.22 -5.79 -4.52
CA ARG A 75 -11.29 -6.16 -5.45
C ARG A 75 -10.88 -6.02 -6.92
N TYR A 76 -9.94 -6.84 -7.40
CA TYR A 76 -9.65 -6.83 -8.84
C TYR A 76 -10.90 -7.10 -9.69
N LEU A 77 -12.02 -7.59 -9.13
CA LEU A 77 -13.29 -7.72 -9.84
C LEU A 77 -14.50 -7.33 -8.96
N GLN A 78 -14.88 -6.06 -9.00
CA GLN A 78 -16.23 -5.61 -8.59
C GLN A 78 -17.35 -6.16 -9.52
N HIS A 79 -17.04 -7.12 -10.40
CA HIS A 79 -17.98 -7.87 -11.23
C HIS A 79 -18.22 -9.31 -10.77
N HIS A 80 -17.47 -9.85 -9.81
CA HIS A 80 -17.69 -11.20 -9.31
C HIS A 80 -18.03 -11.17 -7.82
N HIS A 81 -19.33 -11.30 -7.58
CA HIS A 81 -19.91 -11.57 -6.29
C HIS A 81 -19.08 -12.62 -5.52
N HIS A 82 -18.47 -12.19 -4.41
CA HIS A 82 -18.00 -12.99 -3.27
C HIS A 82 -16.54 -13.51 -3.21
N GLN A 83 -15.58 -13.14 -4.07
CA GLN A 83 -14.17 -13.50 -3.83
C GLN A 83 -13.17 -12.36 -4.12
N LEU A 84 -12.18 -12.22 -3.24
CA LEU A 84 -11.01 -11.35 -3.42
C LEU A 84 -10.12 -11.96 -4.51
N GLU A 85 -10.35 -11.59 -5.76
CA GLU A 85 -9.50 -12.05 -6.86
C GLU A 85 -8.25 -11.19 -6.98
N ARG A 86 -7.10 -11.84 -7.18
CA ARG A 86 -5.79 -11.22 -7.34
C ARG A 86 -5.67 -10.60 -8.74
N PRO A 87 -4.81 -9.59 -8.95
CA PRO A 87 -4.49 -9.15 -10.30
C PRO A 87 -4.03 -10.33 -11.19
N PRO A 88 -4.40 -10.37 -12.48
CA PRO A 88 -3.99 -11.40 -13.41
C PRO A 88 -2.48 -11.62 -13.39
N GLY A 89 -2.07 -12.88 -13.36
CA GLY A 89 -0.66 -13.26 -13.30
C GLY A 89 -0.05 -13.22 -11.89
N TRP A 90 -0.76 -12.71 -10.88
CA TRP A 90 -0.28 -12.82 -9.50
C TRP A 90 -0.48 -14.24 -8.98
N THR A 91 0.61 -14.89 -8.57
CA THR A 91 0.58 -16.26 -8.04
C THR A 91 0.61 -16.31 -6.53
N ASP A 92 0.86 -15.18 -5.85
CA ASP A 92 0.93 -15.05 -4.40
C ASP A 92 0.37 -13.69 -3.93
N MET A 93 0.31 -13.44 -2.62
CA MET A 93 -0.13 -12.18 -2.01
C MET A 93 0.95 -11.58 -1.10
N PRO A 94 1.28 -10.28 -1.26
CA PRO A 94 2.17 -9.62 -0.32
C PRO A 94 1.49 -9.45 1.04
N ARG A 95 2.31 -9.44 2.09
CA ARG A 95 1.88 -9.19 3.48
C ARG A 95 2.36 -7.84 4.00
N VAL A 96 3.32 -7.23 3.31
CA VAL A 96 3.93 -5.96 3.68
C VAL A 96 4.01 -5.07 2.45
N ALA A 97 3.62 -3.81 2.65
CA ALA A 97 3.79 -2.75 1.67
C ALA A 97 4.64 -1.64 2.30
N LEU A 98 5.71 -1.24 1.62
CA LEU A 98 6.55 -0.11 2.02
C LEU A 98 6.47 0.98 0.96
N HIS A 99 6.11 2.18 1.39
CA HIS A 99 6.05 3.36 0.54
C HIS A 99 7.14 4.35 0.93
N GLY A 100 7.76 4.99 -0.07
CA GLY A 100 8.65 6.13 0.12
C GLY A 100 8.63 7.08 -1.08
N HIS A 101 9.13 8.30 -0.88
CA HIS A 101 8.97 9.43 -1.82
C HIS A 101 10.20 9.67 -2.71
N ALA A 102 10.98 8.63 -3.02
CA ALA A 102 12.14 8.75 -3.90
C ALA A 102 11.86 8.16 -5.29
N LEU A 103 12.65 8.53 -6.30
CA LEU A 103 12.50 8.11 -7.70
C LEU A 103 11.24 8.63 -8.39
N GLU A 104 10.74 9.81 -7.98
CA GLU A 104 9.50 10.39 -8.51
C GLU A 104 9.48 10.60 -10.03
N ASP A 105 10.62 10.94 -10.66
CA ASP A 105 10.69 11.13 -12.12
C ASP A 105 10.65 9.79 -12.91
N GLY A 106 10.89 8.67 -12.22
CA GLY A 106 10.98 7.33 -12.78
C GLY A 106 12.11 7.12 -13.78
N VAL A 107 13.06 8.05 -13.96
CA VAL A 107 14.14 7.92 -14.94
C VAL A 107 15.11 6.83 -14.50
N LEU A 108 15.64 6.93 -13.27
CA LEU A 108 16.56 5.95 -12.71
C LEU A 108 15.87 4.59 -12.51
N ALA A 109 14.60 4.59 -12.11
CA ALA A 109 13.81 3.38 -11.97
C ALA A 109 13.69 2.61 -13.29
N ARG A 110 13.35 3.29 -14.40
CA ARG A 110 13.28 2.66 -15.73
C ARG A 110 14.63 2.13 -16.20
N GLN A 111 15.72 2.86 -15.96
CA GLN A 111 17.08 2.41 -16.28
C GLN A 111 17.46 1.14 -15.50
N ALA A 112 17.00 1.03 -14.25
CA ALA A 112 17.17 -0.15 -13.42
C ALA A 112 16.18 -1.29 -13.72
N GLY A 113 15.28 -1.11 -14.69
CA GLY A 113 14.25 -2.10 -15.03
C GLY A 113 13.11 -2.21 -14.01
N ILE A 114 12.97 -1.24 -13.10
CA ILE A 114 11.88 -1.19 -12.14
C ILE A 114 10.60 -0.71 -12.85
N PRO A 115 9.48 -1.45 -12.75
CA PRO A 115 8.19 -1.01 -13.28
C PRO A 115 7.76 0.36 -12.77
N VAL A 116 7.31 1.23 -13.69
CA VAL A 116 6.84 2.59 -13.36
C VAL A 116 5.43 2.78 -13.91
N SER A 117 4.54 3.40 -13.14
CA SER A 117 3.22 3.79 -13.62
C SER A 117 3.34 4.70 -14.84
N VAL A 118 2.45 4.50 -15.82
CA VAL A 118 2.40 5.36 -17.02
C VAL A 118 1.81 6.72 -16.65
N THR A 119 0.75 6.71 -15.84
CA THR A 119 0.09 7.91 -15.34
C THR A 119 0.83 8.42 -14.10
N ALA A 120 1.05 9.73 -14.04
CA ALA A 120 1.54 10.38 -12.84
C ALA A 120 0.51 10.29 -11.72
N THR A 121 0.98 10.11 -10.49
CA THR A 121 0.15 10.00 -9.29
C THR A 121 0.49 11.12 -8.33
N GLU A 122 -0.47 11.55 -7.52
CA GLU A 122 -0.30 12.73 -6.66
C GLU A 122 -0.45 12.43 -5.17
N CYS A 123 -1.61 11.96 -4.71
CA CYS A 123 -1.94 11.92 -3.28
C CYS A 123 -2.88 10.77 -2.90
N SER A 124 -2.72 9.60 -3.53
CA SER A 124 -3.56 8.43 -3.31
C SER A 124 -5.04 8.77 -3.56
N THR A 125 -5.32 9.28 -4.76
CA THR A 125 -6.65 9.58 -5.29
C THR A 125 -7.28 8.36 -5.99
N PRO A 126 -8.56 8.42 -6.38
CA PRO A 126 -9.16 7.51 -7.35
C PRO A 126 -8.29 7.22 -8.57
N GLU A 127 -7.73 8.26 -9.18
CA GLU A 127 -6.92 8.15 -10.39
C GLU A 127 -5.58 7.46 -10.10
N ASP A 128 -4.98 7.73 -8.94
CA ASP A 128 -3.77 7.03 -8.49
C ASP A 128 -4.02 5.54 -8.27
N TYR A 129 -5.19 5.19 -7.73
CA TYR A 129 -5.59 3.80 -7.55
C TYR A 129 -5.72 3.10 -8.90
N ASP A 130 -6.34 3.73 -9.88
CA ASP A 130 -6.49 3.15 -11.22
C ASP A 130 -5.14 3.01 -11.93
N ALA A 131 -4.22 3.98 -11.74
CA ALA A 131 -2.85 3.91 -12.23
C ALA A 131 -2.07 2.73 -11.61
N MET A 132 -2.29 2.45 -10.31
CA MET A 132 -1.68 1.31 -9.63
C MET A 132 -2.32 -0.02 -10.06
N VAL A 133 -3.63 -0.07 -10.32
CA VAL A 133 -4.31 -1.24 -10.89
C VAL A 133 -3.72 -1.59 -12.26
N ASP A 134 -3.57 -0.60 -13.15
CA ASP A 134 -2.93 -0.80 -14.46
C ASP A 134 -1.50 -1.31 -14.30
N LEU A 135 -0.72 -0.72 -13.41
CA LEU A 135 0.65 -1.17 -13.14
C LEU A 135 0.70 -2.62 -12.66
N PHE A 136 -0.12 -3.00 -11.68
CA PHE A 136 -0.17 -4.37 -11.15
C PHE A 136 -0.74 -5.39 -12.14
N SER A 137 -1.54 -4.96 -13.11
CA SER A 137 -2.03 -5.84 -14.17
C SER A 137 -0.96 -6.22 -15.20
N ARG A 138 0.05 -5.36 -15.37
CA ARG A 138 1.14 -5.55 -16.34
C ARG A 138 2.33 -6.28 -15.75
N TYR A 139 2.48 -6.21 -14.43
CA TYR A 139 3.62 -6.73 -13.69
C TYR A 139 3.14 -7.60 -12.52
N SER A 140 3.37 -8.90 -12.65
CA SER A 140 2.96 -9.96 -11.74
C SER A 140 3.73 -9.92 -10.41
N TYR A 141 3.06 -10.17 -9.29
CA TYR A 141 3.70 -10.56 -8.03
C TYR A 141 3.72 -12.10 -7.90
N PRO A 142 4.81 -12.74 -7.43
CA PRO A 142 6.01 -12.16 -6.81
C PRO A 142 7.17 -11.87 -7.77
N GLU A 143 6.98 -11.99 -9.08
CA GLU A 143 8.03 -11.72 -10.07
C GLU A 143 8.54 -10.27 -9.99
N HIS A 144 7.61 -9.33 -9.82
CA HIS A 144 7.86 -7.91 -9.60
C HIS A 144 7.42 -7.55 -8.18
N LYS A 145 8.34 -6.97 -7.41
CA LYS A 145 8.13 -6.60 -6.00
C LYS A 145 8.37 -5.13 -5.73
N VAL A 146 9.01 -4.42 -6.65
CA VAL A 146 9.33 -3.00 -6.53
C VAL A 146 8.68 -2.28 -7.69
N PHE A 147 7.97 -1.21 -7.37
CA PHE A 147 7.19 -0.42 -8.30
C PHE A 147 7.46 1.06 -8.04
N VAL A 148 7.36 1.89 -9.08
CA VAL A 148 7.40 3.34 -8.94
C VAL A 148 6.10 3.95 -9.43
N ARG A 149 5.55 4.80 -8.57
CA ARG A 149 4.48 5.75 -8.85
C ARG A 149 5.11 7.01 -9.43
N LEU A 150 4.94 7.20 -10.74
CA LEU A 150 5.45 8.39 -11.43
C LEU A 150 4.90 9.66 -10.75
N GLY A 151 5.74 10.65 -10.52
CA GLY A 151 5.40 11.90 -9.83
C GLY A 151 5.32 11.81 -8.31
N HIS A 152 5.56 10.64 -7.69
CA HIS A 152 5.36 10.48 -6.24
C HIS A 152 6.45 9.68 -5.52
N GLY A 153 6.78 8.47 -6.00
CA GLY A 153 7.85 7.68 -5.38
C GLY A 153 7.70 6.16 -5.55
N PHE A 154 8.37 5.39 -4.70
CA PHE A 154 8.39 3.93 -4.83
C PHE A 154 7.39 3.22 -3.91
N PHE A 155 7.06 1.98 -4.26
CA PHE A 155 6.21 1.06 -3.53
C PHE A 155 6.83 -0.34 -3.59
N ILE A 156 7.10 -0.95 -2.44
CA ILE A 156 7.70 -2.30 -2.34
C ILE A 156 6.69 -3.25 -1.70
N LEU A 157 6.54 -4.43 -2.30
CA LEU A 157 5.67 -5.50 -1.85
C LEU A 157 6.50 -6.70 -1.40
N GLY A 158 6.30 -7.16 -0.17
CA GLY A 158 7.00 -8.31 0.38
C GLY A 158 6.09 -9.26 1.15
N SER A 159 6.54 -10.50 1.29
CA SER A 159 5.94 -11.53 2.15
C SER A 159 6.25 -11.28 3.64
N SER A 160 7.33 -10.52 3.92
CA SER A 160 7.76 -10.17 5.28
C SER A 160 8.40 -8.79 5.34
N VAL A 161 8.51 -8.23 6.55
CA VAL A 161 9.19 -6.94 6.78
C VAL A 161 10.67 -7.06 6.42
N GLU A 162 11.31 -8.17 6.80
CA GLU A 162 12.72 -8.43 6.52
C GLU A 162 13.01 -8.43 5.03
N GLU A 163 12.20 -9.16 4.25
CA GLU A 163 12.31 -9.19 2.79
C GLU A 163 12.10 -7.80 2.18
N THR A 164 11.06 -7.09 2.62
CA THR A 164 10.73 -5.75 2.10
C THR A 164 11.88 -4.77 2.32
N LEU A 165 12.52 -4.84 3.50
CA LEU A 165 13.68 -4.01 3.82
C LEU A 165 14.95 -4.43 3.07
N ALA A 166 15.12 -5.73 2.80
CA ALA A 166 16.21 -6.19 1.94
C ALA A 166 16.06 -5.64 0.51
N LEU A 167 14.86 -5.76 -0.08
CA LEU A 167 14.54 -5.18 -1.39
C LEU A 167 14.77 -3.67 -1.45
N PHE A 168 14.40 -2.94 -0.40
CA PHE A 168 14.68 -1.50 -0.30
C PHE A 168 16.18 -1.21 -0.38
N ARG A 169 16.99 -1.93 0.39
CA ARG A 169 18.46 -1.74 0.42
C ARG A 169 19.13 -2.15 -0.89
N GLU A 170 18.61 -3.18 -1.55
CA GLU A 170 19.21 -3.76 -2.76
C GLU A 170 18.80 -3.05 -4.04
N GLN A 171 17.55 -2.56 -4.14
CA GLN A 171 16.99 -2.01 -5.38
C GLN A 171 16.73 -0.51 -5.34
N ILE A 172 16.43 0.06 -4.16
CA ILE A 172 16.12 1.50 -4.05
C ILE A 172 17.36 2.29 -3.65
N VAL A 173 18.01 1.94 -2.53
CA VAL A 173 19.16 2.71 -1.99
C VAL A 173 20.27 2.96 -3.03
N PRO A 174 20.67 2.00 -3.88
CA PRO A 174 21.72 2.24 -4.88
C PRO A 174 21.34 3.29 -5.93
N LEU A 175 20.04 3.54 -6.13
CA LEU A 175 19.54 4.55 -7.08
C LEU A 175 19.43 5.94 -6.46
N LEU A 176 19.67 6.08 -5.15
CA LEU A 176 19.63 7.36 -4.44
C LEU A 176 21.02 7.99 -4.27
N SER A 177 22.05 7.30 -4.76
CA SER A 177 23.46 7.63 -4.54
C SER A 177 24.06 8.47 -5.68
#